data_AF-A0A6N7H4A0-F1
#
_entry.id   AF-A0A6N7H4A0-F1
#
_cell.length_a   1.000
_cell.length_b   1.000
_cell.length_c   1.000
_cell.angle_alpha   90.00
_cell.angle_beta   90.00
_cell.angle_gamma   90.00
#
_symmetry.space_group_name_H-M   'P 1'
#
loop_
_entity.id
_entity.type
_entity.pdbx_description
1 polymer ?
#
loop_
_entity_poly.entity_id
_entity_poly.type
_entity_poly.pdbx_seq_one_letter_code
_entity_poly.pdbx_strand_id
1 'polypeptide(L)'
;MITRHGPALSFWLDYLDSRGGLWERSDDTVLAVLPEQLAATHDLPESALITDDPDISREDGVLFLDAGHPEIGRAAESVIGTGDVGALTLPHRSQPPPSTQDLQAMIRELIAVDHGRIDATGAPIRTHRPTVRLAVLVTHTVSEDQFTEVAECLVDVASRIAWPEESATRLRHAVATTEIAPSRNIRTGPLVPALAAAHEVLNATAAARGRILAADADAERTAELTRACEYYAAALAAIDKRRNGADQQRAALLDARAEATTAERDRRVAEINEKYRHQHTLRPYRLHLIDVPVWRLDTDVRRGDRRWPVTFDYLPLVGALAPTRCPTCDASAPLVATKTHLGCTACVPAKAEAPPPKPPTRPTNPPSTAQQKEDRPPTAPERQKREPVRPPTSKTTAARVAGPVLPRKADEKKVVDFWHLVAAEERRKLARLIAADSPLAALTRLYGACGPLYGVGVPVGHTPVQFTCGNYDQPVAGHRGATGGTLSTHHGQYRYLLLWSRDRLLEELLPYSMPWLPGMASRYLGGPTIQVPPTHVALDPVAKLLFTTSRNGLTFTARALAAWWRLPDPDDLVTRFPPRVLAASVDRAVRYWSRAGQATYPEAAKAFGADQADIRKATPVLQKHLQLNETTNW
;
A
#
# COMPACT_ATOMS: atom_id res chain seq x y z
N MET A 1 15.64 -13.76 26.27
CA MET A 1 14.65 -12.99 25.49
C MET A 1 15.31 -11.68 25.14
N ILE A 2 15.30 -11.23 23.87
CA ILE A 2 15.81 -9.90 23.52
C ILE A 2 14.60 -8.96 23.66
N THR A 3 14.41 -8.38 24.84
CA THR A 3 13.40 -7.33 25.06
C THR A 3 13.81 -6.15 24.19
N ARG A 4 13.08 -5.90 23.10
CA ARG A 4 13.30 -4.72 22.26
C ARG A 4 12.83 -3.50 23.04
N HIS A 5 13.67 -2.47 23.11
CA HIS A 5 13.25 -1.16 23.60
C HIS A 5 12.08 -0.65 22.76
N GLY A 6 11.21 0.11 23.38
CA GLY A 6 10.19 0.91 22.75
C GLY A 6 10.80 1.88 21.73
N PRO A 7 9.99 2.39 20.80
CA PRO A 7 10.47 3.24 19.71
C PRO A 7 11.06 4.56 20.20
N ALA A 8 10.54 5.14 21.29
CA ALA A 8 11.04 6.39 21.87
C ALA A 8 12.43 6.23 22.48
N LEU A 9 12.61 5.19 23.31
CA LEU A 9 13.91 4.88 23.88
C LEU A 9 14.93 4.48 22.80
N SER A 10 14.51 3.68 21.81
CA SER A 10 15.38 3.33 20.67
C SER A 10 15.86 4.59 19.92
N PHE A 11 14.95 5.52 19.63
CA PHE A 11 15.29 6.81 19.01
C PHE A 11 16.27 7.62 19.87
N TRP A 12 16.05 7.69 21.17
CA TRP A 12 16.94 8.42 22.09
C TRP A 12 18.34 7.83 22.11
N LEU A 13 18.48 6.50 22.14
CA LEU A 13 19.76 5.83 22.13
C LEU A 13 20.51 6.02 20.80
N ASP A 14 19.80 5.97 19.67
CA ASP A 14 20.37 6.29 18.35
C ASP A 14 20.80 7.77 18.28
N TYR A 15 20.01 8.68 18.85
CA TYR A 15 20.34 10.10 18.95
C TYR A 15 21.60 10.32 19.80
N LEU A 16 21.67 9.67 20.98
CA LEU A 16 22.81 9.72 21.87
C LEU A 16 24.09 9.25 21.16
N ASP A 17 24.04 8.09 20.52
CA ASP A 17 25.17 7.52 19.75
C ASP A 17 25.60 8.48 18.63
N SER A 18 24.65 9.04 17.88
CA SER A 18 24.94 10.02 16.81
C SER A 18 25.60 11.32 17.31
N ARG A 19 25.46 11.64 18.60
CA ARG A 19 26.05 12.81 19.26
C ARG A 19 27.33 12.46 20.05
N GLY A 20 27.84 11.24 19.90
CA GLY A 20 29.08 10.77 20.53
C GLY A 20 28.90 10.31 21.97
N GLY A 21 27.66 10.10 22.43
CA GLY A 21 27.38 9.41 23.68
C GLY A 21 27.50 7.89 23.54
N LEU A 22 27.58 7.22 24.67
CA LEU A 22 27.71 5.77 24.74
C LEU A 22 26.54 5.20 25.52
N TRP A 23 26.14 3.99 25.20
CA TRP A 23 25.17 3.27 26.01
C TRP A 23 25.46 1.78 26.03
N GLU A 24 25.17 1.16 27.17
CA GLU A 24 25.28 -0.27 27.36
C GLU A 24 24.00 -0.79 28.01
N ARG A 25 23.52 -1.94 27.54
CA ARG A 25 22.36 -2.57 28.12
C ARG A 25 22.72 -3.24 29.44
N SER A 26 21.97 -2.94 30.50
CA SER A 26 22.11 -3.54 31.83
C SER A 26 20.77 -4.14 32.27
N ASP A 27 20.60 -5.44 32.06
CA ASP A 27 19.35 -6.18 32.29
C ASP A 27 18.13 -5.53 31.60
N ASP A 28 17.23 -4.95 32.40
CA ASP A 28 16.01 -4.27 31.97
C ASP A 28 16.15 -2.72 31.95
N THR A 29 17.37 -2.23 32.09
CA THR A 29 17.75 -0.81 31.95
C THR A 29 18.86 -0.64 30.92
N VAL A 30 19.17 0.62 30.60
CA VAL A 30 20.28 1.03 29.75
C VAL A 30 21.12 2.03 30.51
N LEU A 31 22.40 1.72 30.73
CA LEU A 31 23.36 2.70 31.21
C LEU A 31 23.75 3.60 30.03
N ALA A 32 23.36 4.86 30.09
CA ALA A 32 23.73 5.88 29.11
C ALA A 32 24.81 6.80 29.69
N VAL A 33 25.83 7.09 28.89
CA VAL A 33 26.90 8.04 29.18
C VAL A 33 26.83 9.18 28.16
N LEU A 34 26.53 10.38 28.63
CA LEU A 34 26.33 11.57 27.83
C LEU A 34 27.62 12.41 27.83
N PRO A 35 28.07 12.94 26.68
CA PRO A 35 29.10 13.97 26.65
C PRO A 35 28.64 15.21 27.42
N GLU A 36 29.56 15.93 28.08
CA GLU A 36 29.28 17.12 28.90
C GLU A 36 28.32 18.11 28.22
N GLN A 37 28.53 18.40 26.93
CA GLN A 37 27.67 19.30 26.16
C GLN A 37 26.24 18.80 26.00
N LEU A 38 26.06 17.48 25.83
CA LEU A 38 24.76 16.86 25.66
C LEU A 38 24.03 16.74 27.01
N ALA A 39 24.76 16.39 28.07
CA ALA A 39 24.28 16.39 29.45
C ALA A 39 23.74 17.78 29.83
N ALA A 40 24.53 18.84 29.59
CA ALA A 40 24.11 20.22 29.84
C ALA A 40 22.92 20.66 28.97
N THR A 41 22.86 20.25 27.70
CA THR A 41 21.75 20.60 26.79
C THR A 41 20.42 19.98 27.23
N HIS A 42 20.47 18.77 27.78
CA HIS A 42 19.29 18.02 28.18
C HIS A 42 18.98 18.12 29.69
N ASP A 43 19.81 18.82 30.46
CA ASP A 43 19.72 18.87 31.92
C ASP A 43 19.68 17.46 32.55
N LEU A 44 20.51 16.56 32.01
CA LEU A 44 20.65 15.18 32.44
C LEU A 44 22.06 14.96 33.01
N PRO A 45 22.24 14.01 33.95
CA PRO A 45 23.57 13.67 34.43
C PRO A 45 24.42 13.04 33.30
N GLU A 46 25.74 13.18 33.39
CA GLU A 46 26.69 12.58 32.44
C GLU A 46 26.59 11.06 32.39
N SER A 47 26.07 10.41 33.43
CA SER A 47 25.71 9.00 33.42
C SER A 47 24.36 8.78 34.09
N ALA A 48 23.50 7.99 33.44
CA ALA A 48 22.15 7.66 33.92
C ALA A 48 21.81 6.21 33.58
N LEU A 49 21.10 5.54 34.48
CA LEU A 49 20.33 4.35 34.13
C LEU A 49 18.99 4.80 33.55
N ILE A 50 18.61 4.26 32.40
CA ILE A 50 17.43 4.66 31.64
C ILE A 50 16.56 3.43 31.38
N THR A 51 15.25 3.57 31.48
CA THR A 51 14.28 2.54 31.10
C THR A 51 13.04 3.17 30.46
N ASP A 52 12.35 2.40 29.62
CA ASP A 52 11.03 2.70 29.09
C ASP A 52 9.92 1.89 29.81
N ASP A 53 10.28 1.15 30.86
CA ASP A 53 9.34 0.44 31.71
C ASP A 53 8.95 1.30 32.94
N PRO A 54 7.65 1.65 33.10
CA PRO A 54 7.20 2.46 34.22
C PRO A 54 7.32 1.75 35.58
N ASP A 55 7.37 0.42 35.62
CA ASP A 55 7.54 -0.31 36.88
C ASP A 55 9.01 -0.33 37.33
N ILE A 56 9.96 -0.36 36.39
CA ILE A 56 11.40 -0.33 36.66
C ILE A 56 11.86 1.07 37.03
N SER A 57 11.30 2.12 36.41
CA SER A 57 11.65 3.50 36.74
C SER A 57 11.26 3.95 38.16
N ARG A 58 10.51 3.12 38.91
CA ARG A 58 10.25 3.34 40.34
C ARG A 58 11.45 3.00 41.22
N GLU A 59 12.45 2.31 40.69
CA GLU A 59 13.70 2.04 41.38
C GLU A 59 14.55 3.31 41.51
N ASP A 60 15.27 3.46 42.62
CA ASP A 60 16.06 4.65 42.89
C ASP A 60 17.15 4.87 41.82
N GLY A 61 17.13 6.05 41.18
CA GLY A 61 18.16 6.47 40.23
C GLY A 61 17.96 6.00 38.78
N VAL A 62 16.82 5.38 38.45
CA VAL A 62 16.49 5.00 37.07
C VAL A 62 15.58 6.04 36.42
N LEU A 63 16.04 6.64 35.31
CA LEU A 63 15.30 7.62 34.54
C LEU A 63 14.30 6.94 33.61
N PHE A 64 13.03 7.32 33.71
CA PHE A 64 12.01 6.92 32.75
C PHE A 64 12.09 7.76 31.48
N LEU A 65 12.35 7.14 30.33
CA LEU A 65 12.28 7.78 29.02
C LEU A 65 11.36 7.00 28.08
N ASP A 66 10.18 7.54 27.86
CA ASP A 66 9.22 7.05 26.85
C ASP A 66 8.61 8.23 26.06
N ALA A 67 7.73 7.91 25.11
CA ALA A 67 6.99 8.87 24.32
C ALA A 67 6.26 9.90 25.22
N GLY A 68 6.52 11.18 24.99
CA GLY A 68 5.98 12.29 25.78
C GLY A 68 6.95 12.87 26.82
N HIS A 69 8.10 12.21 27.08
CA HIS A 69 9.14 12.80 27.91
C HIS A 69 9.74 14.06 27.24
N PRO A 70 9.91 15.20 27.94
CA PRO A 70 10.40 16.46 27.35
C PRO A 70 11.73 16.32 26.61
N GLU A 71 12.66 15.52 27.13
CA GLU A 71 13.97 15.31 26.49
C GLU A 71 13.88 14.59 25.14
N ILE A 72 12.95 13.64 25.00
CA ILE A 72 12.66 13.02 23.69
C ILE A 72 12.18 14.09 22.71
N GLY A 73 11.31 15.00 23.16
CA GLY A 73 10.85 16.14 22.37
C GLY A 73 11.99 17.08 21.96
N ARG A 74 12.89 17.43 22.88
CA ARG A 74 14.06 18.27 22.59
C ARG A 74 15.02 17.61 21.60
N ALA A 75 15.31 16.31 21.77
CA ALA A 75 16.14 15.56 20.84
C ALA A 75 15.49 15.49 19.44
N ALA A 76 14.18 15.21 19.37
CA ALA A 76 13.44 15.23 18.12
C ALA A 76 13.51 16.60 17.44
N GLU A 77 13.28 17.70 18.16
CA GLU A 77 13.40 19.06 17.61
C GLU A 77 14.82 19.39 17.15
N SER A 78 15.84 18.92 17.87
CA SER A 78 17.25 19.06 17.47
C SER A 78 17.54 18.35 16.13
N VAL A 79 17.03 17.12 15.97
CA VAL A 79 17.19 16.35 14.73
C VAL A 79 16.42 16.99 13.58
N ILE A 80 15.16 17.38 13.81
CA ILE A 80 14.31 18.07 12.82
C ILE A 80 14.95 19.39 12.39
N GLY A 81 15.49 20.17 13.34
CA GLY A 81 16.13 21.46 13.07
C GLY A 81 17.45 21.34 12.31
N THR A 82 18.20 20.26 12.52
CA THR A 82 19.42 19.97 11.74
C THR A 82 19.07 19.62 10.29
N GLY A 83 17.94 18.94 10.09
CA GLY A 83 17.46 18.51 8.79
C GLY A 83 18.18 17.26 8.27
N ASP A 84 17.45 16.42 7.56
CA ASP A 84 17.92 15.20 6.93
C ASP A 84 18.16 15.46 5.43
N VAL A 85 19.36 15.94 5.11
CA VAL A 85 19.76 16.27 3.73
C VAL A 85 20.77 15.27 3.22
N GLY A 86 20.55 14.73 2.02
CA GLY A 86 21.45 13.72 1.46
C GLY A 86 21.25 13.51 -0.03
N ALA A 87 22.23 12.88 -0.66
CA ALA A 87 22.15 12.44 -2.04
C ALA A 87 22.58 10.98 -2.12
N LEU A 88 21.83 10.18 -2.88
CA LEU A 88 22.03 8.74 -2.94
C LEU A 88 21.75 8.20 -4.34
N THR A 89 22.57 7.24 -4.77
CA THR A 89 22.39 6.57 -6.06
C THR A 89 21.96 5.13 -5.85
N LEU A 90 20.80 4.78 -6.41
CA LEU A 90 20.32 3.41 -6.38
C LEU A 90 21.07 2.56 -7.43
N PRO A 91 21.60 1.38 -7.06
CA PRO A 91 22.31 0.52 -7.99
C PRO A 91 21.32 -0.08 -8.99
N HIS A 92 21.75 -0.28 -10.24
CA HIS A 92 20.96 -1.19 -11.09
C HIS A 92 21.21 -2.60 -10.58
N ARG A 93 20.16 -3.22 -10.05
CA ARG A 93 20.24 -4.60 -9.60
C ARG A 93 20.27 -5.48 -10.84
N SER A 94 21.36 -6.23 -10.99
CA SER A 94 21.75 -7.03 -12.16
C SER A 94 20.59 -7.85 -12.73
N GLN A 95 19.97 -7.33 -13.78
CA GLN A 95 19.11 -8.05 -14.71
C GLN A 95 19.68 -7.87 -16.11
N PRO A 96 19.50 -8.85 -17.02
CA PRO A 96 19.83 -8.60 -18.41
C PRO A 96 19.06 -7.35 -18.90
N PRO A 97 19.66 -6.50 -19.73
CA PRO A 97 18.96 -5.37 -20.34
C PRO A 97 17.68 -5.86 -21.03
N PRO A 98 16.53 -5.16 -20.89
CA PRO A 98 15.38 -5.48 -21.71
C PRO A 98 15.76 -5.32 -23.18
N SER A 99 15.25 -6.19 -24.05
CA SER A 99 15.47 -6.00 -25.48
C SER A 99 14.76 -4.72 -25.95
N THR A 100 15.21 -4.14 -27.06
CA THR A 100 14.52 -2.99 -27.68
C THR A 100 13.04 -3.28 -27.92
N GLN A 101 12.72 -4.51 -28.37
CA GLN A 101 11.36 -4.93 -28.68
C GLN A 101 10.50 -5.02 -27.41
N ASP A 102 11.03 -5.60 -26.34
CA ASP A 102 10.31 -5.73 -25.06
C ASP A 102 10.03 -4.36 -24.45
N LEU A 103 11.04 -3.48 -24.45
CA LEU A 103 10.90 -2.13 -23.90
C LEU A 103 9.92 -1.29 -24.72
N GLN A 104 9.96 -1.40 -26.05
CA GLN A 104 8.99 -0.74 -26.92
C GLN A 104 7.57 -1.28 -26.74
N ALA A 105 7.40 -2.59 -26.55
CA ALA A 105 6.10 -3.20 -26.27
C ALA A 105 5.52 -2.69 -24.94
N MET A 106 6.34 -2.68 -23.88
CA MET A 106 5.95 -2.10 -22.58
C MET A 106 5.57 -0.62 -22.71
N ILE A 107 6.33 0.17 -23.47
CA ILE A 107 6.01 1.58 -23.69
C ILE A 107 4.66 1.75 -24.40
N ARG A 108 4.38 0.93 -25.43
CA ARG A 108 3.10 0.94 -26.16
C ARG A 108 1.92 0.54 -25.29
N GLU A 109 2.12 -0.34 -24.32
CA GLU A 109 1.09 -0.73 -23.35
C GLU A 109 0.78 0.40 -22.36
N LEU A 110 1.83 1.09 -21.90
CA LEU A 110 1.70 2.14 -20.87
C LEU A 110 1.32 3.51 -21.43
N ILE A 111 1.57 3.76 -22.72
CA ILE A 111 1.27 5.02 -23.38
C ILE A 111 0.30 4.77 -24.53
N ALA A 112 -0.96 5.09 -24.28
CA ALA A 112 -1.96 5.15 -25.34
C ALA A 112 -1.62 6.33 -26.26
N VAL A 113 -1.39 6.05 -27.55
CA VAL A 113 -1.26 7.06 -28.59
C VAL A 113 -2.41 6.89 -29.56
N ASP A 114 -3.42 7.75 -29.46
CA ASP A 114 -4.53 7.75 -30.41
C ASP A 114 -4.02 8.03 -31.83
N HIS A 115 -4.40 7.14 -32.77
CA HIS A 115 -4.04 7.22 -34.19
C HIS A 115 -2.54 7.21 -34.50
N GLY A 116 -1.69 6.73 -33.59
CA GLY A 116 -0.24 6.64 -33.80
C GLY A 116 0.37 5.32 -33.35
N ARG A 117 1.65 5.13 -33.66
CA ARG A 117 2.47 4.02 -33.17
C ARG A 117 3.80 4.53 -32.65
N ILE A 118 4.34 3.88 -31.63
CA ILE A 118 5.65 4.20 -31.07
C ILE A 118 6.68 3.27 -31.70
N ASP A 119 7.67 3.79 -32.41
CA ASP A 119 8.76 3.02 -33.01
C ASP A 119 10.08 3.36 -32.33
N ALA A 120 10.82 2.36 -31.85
CA ALA A 120 12.16 2.58 -31.29
C ALA A 120 13.13 3.06 -32.37
N THR A 121 13.97 4.05 -32.05
CA THR A 121 14.98 4.60 -32.97
C THR A 121 16.41 4.18 -32.60
N GLY A 122 16.60 3.57 -31.42
CA GLY A 122 17.90 3.11 -30.94
C GLY A 122 17.80 1.92 -29.97
N ALA A 123 18.95 1.51 -29.43
CA ALA A 123 19.03 0.50 -28.39
C ALA A 123 18.76 1.11 -26.99
N PRO A 124 18.19 0.35 -26.04
CA PRO A 124 18.02 0.80 -24.66
C PRO A 124 19.36 1.21 -24.03
N ILE A 125 19.40 2.38 -23.42
CA ILE A 125 20.57 2.93 -22.73
C ILE A 125 20.34 2.85 -21.23
N ARG A 126 21.33 2.29 -20.53
CA ARG A 126 21.35 2.26 -19.07
C ARG A 126 21.75 3.62 -18.52
N THR A 127 20.89 4.25 -17.72
CA THR A 127 21.20 5.56 -17.12
C THR A 127 20.53 5.75 -15.76
N HIS A 128 20.66 6.94 -15.19
CA HIS A 128 20.02 7.32 -13.94
C HIS A 128 19.13 8.54 -14.15
N ARG A 129 18.06 8.60 -13.38
CA ARG A 129 17.09 9.68 -13.41
C ARG A 129 16.95 10.28 -12.00
N PRO A 130 17.26 11.58 -11.82
CA PRO A 130 17.20 12.20 -10.51
C PRO A 130 15.75 12.42 -10.06
N THR A 131 15.48 12.10 -8.80
CA THR A 131 14.19 12.29 -8.11
C THR A 131 14.46 13.01 -6.80
N VAL A 132 13.71 14.06 -6.51
CA VAL A 132 13.73 14.77 -5.22
C VAL A 132 12.73 14.11 -4.29
N ARG A 133 13.16 13.79 -3.07
CA ARG A 133 12.31 13.37 -1.95
C ARG A 133 12.28 14.51 -0.94
N LEU A 134 11.10 15.05 -0.68
CA LEU A 134 10.89 16.14 0.27
C LEU A 134 9.91 15.66 1.34
N ALA A 135 10.31 15.74 2.62
CA ALA A 135 9.42 15.53 3.74
C ALA A 135 9.31 16.80 4.59
N VAL A 136 8.09 17.10 5.00
CA VAL A 136 7.72 18.27 5.80
C VAL A 136 6.88 17.83 6.99
N LEU A 137 7.02 18.57 8.08
CA LEU A 137 6.02 18.59 9.14
C LEU A 137 4.94 19.59 8.71
N VAL A 138 3.69 19.14 8.69
CA VAL A 138 2.53 19.96 8.39
C VAL A 138 1.82 20.23 9.70
N THR A 139 1.90 21.46 10.16
CA THR A 139 1.13 21.91 11.32
C THR A 139 -0.16 22.53 10.82
N HIS A 140 -1.29 21.93 11.20
CA HIS A 140 -2.63 22.41 10.94
C HIS A 140 -3.19 23.12 12.16
N THR A 141 -3.88 24.23 11.91
CA THR A 141 -4.65 24.97 12.91
C THR A 141 -6.08 25.11 12.41
N VAL A 142 -7.03 24.63 13.20
CA VAL A 142 -8.47 24.80 13.01
C VAL A 142 -9.06 25.06 14.39
N SER A 143 -9.75 26.18 14.60
CA SER A 143 -10.14 26.61 15.95
C SER A 143 -8.89 26.84 16.83
N GLU A 144 -8.93 26.38 18.08
CA GLU A 144 -7.80 26.38 19.02
C GLU A 144 -6.97 25.09 18.94
N ASP A 145 -7.41 24.12 18.13
CA ASP A 145 -6.73 22.85 17.98
C ASP A 145 -5.56 22.96 17.00
N GLN A 146 -4.41 22.51 17.46
CA GLN A 146 -3.20 22.39 16.67
C GLN A 146 -2.82 20.91 16.53
N PHE A 147 -2.61 20.48 15.30
CA PHE A 147 -2.21 19.11 14.99
C PHE A 147 -1.04 19.12 14.01
N THR A 148 -0.03 18.29 14.25
CA THR A 148 1.13 18.16 13.35
C THR A 148 1.21 16.75 12.79
N GLU A 149 1.32 16.63 11.47
CA GLU A 149 1.54 15.36 10.76
C GLU A 149 2.77 15.42 9.84
N VAL A 150 3.23 14.25 9.40
CA VAL A 150 4.30 14.14 8.41
C VAL A 150 3.67 14.00 7.02
N ALA A 151 4.09 14.86 6.09
CA ALA A 151 3.79 14.70 4.68
C ALA A 151 5.09 14.55 3.88
N GLU A 152 5.09 13.63 2.93
CA GLU A 152 6.26 13.35 2.09
C GLU A 152 5.83 13.18 0.63
N CYS A 153 6.60 13.75 -0.29
CA CYS A 153 6.43 13.52 -1.72
C CYS A 153 7.77 13.20 -2.40
N LEU A 154 7.69 12.42 -3.49
CA LEU A 154 8.81 12.19 -4.39
C LEU A 154 8.46 12.81 -5.74
N VAL A 155 9.32 13.69 -6.26
CA VAL A 155 9.14 14.40 -7.53
C VAL A 155 10.27 14.05 -8.48
N ASP A 156 9.92 13.60 -9.68
CA ASP A 156 10.88 13.40 -10.75
C ASP A 156 11.46 14.76 -11.18
N VAL A 157 12.78 14.91 -11.23
CA VAL A 157 13.41 16.22 -11.45
C VAL A 157 13.16 16.74 -12.86
N ALA A 158 13.30 15.87 -13.87
CA ALA A 158 13.18 16.27 -15.26
C ALA A 158 11.73 16.62 -15.64
N SER A 159 10.76 15.85 -15.17
CA SER A 159 9.35 16.08 -15.43
C SER A 159 8.65 16.90 -14.36
N ARG A 160 9.25 17.22 -13.21
CA ARG A 160 8.61 17.99 -12.12
C ARG A 160 7.21 17.47 -11.73
N ILE A 161 7.00 16.17 -11.86
CA ILE A 161 5.73 15.50 -11.55
C ILE A 161 5.99 14.62 -10.33
N ALA A 162 5.07 14.68 -9.37
CA ALA A 162 5.07 13.77 -8.24
C ALA A 162 4.84 12.34 -8.71
N TRP A 163 5.68 11.42 -8.24
CA TRP A 163 5.46 10.00 -8.42
C TRP A 163 4.13 9.57 -7.78
N PRO A 164 3.35 8.70 -8.44
CA PRO A 164 2.19 8.09 -7.80
C PRO A 164 2.59 7.39 -6.51
N GLU A 165 1.70 7.40 -5.50
CA GLU A 165 2.02 6.94 -4.14
C GLU A 165 2.53 5.50 -4.09
N GLU A 166 2.06 4.62 -4.97
CA GLU A 166 2.56 3.26 -5.10
C GLU A 166 4.04 3.23 -5.54
N SER A 167 4.40 4.01 -6.57
CA SER A 167 5.78 4.15 -7.06
C SER A 167 6.67 4.84 -6.02
N ALA A 168 6.16 5.89 -5.37
CA ALA A 168 6.85 6.61 -4.31
C ALA A 168 7.18 5.67 -3.13
N THR A 169 6.25 4.81 -2.72
CA THR A 169 6.45 3.80 -1.67
C THR A 169 7.54 2.80 -2.04
N ARG A 170 7.53 2.30 -3.28
CA ARG A 170 8.58 1.37 -3.78
C ARG A 170 9.95 2.03 -3.80
N LEU A 171 10.03 3.30 -4.19
CA LEU A 171 11.27 4.08 -4.17
C LEU A 171 11.76 4.28 -2.73
N ARG A 172 10.91 4.72 -1.80
CA ARG A 172 11.25 4.87 -0.37
C ARG A 172 11.83 3.57 0.21
N HIS A 173 11.18 2.44 -0.05
CA HIS A 173 11.64 1.14 0.40
C HIS A 173 13.01 0.77 -0.22
N ALA A 174 13.23 1.09 -1.49
CA ALA A 174 14.51 0.85 -2.13
C ALA A 174 15.63 1.68 -1.50
N VAL A 175 15.36 2.95 -1.15
CA VAL A 175 16.32 3.82 -0.45
C VAL A 175 16.69 3.22 0.91
N ALA A 176 15.69 2.81 1.70
CA ALA A 176 15.92 2.26 3.04
C ALA A 176 16.72 0.94 3.06
N THR A 177 16.79 0.21 1.95
CA THR A 177 17.39 -1.14 1.87
C THR A 177 18.64 -1.22 1.01
N THR A 178 19.21 -0.08 0.61
CA THR A 178 20.34 -0.01 -0.31
C THR A 178 21.55 0.55 0.42
N GLU A 179 22.69 -0.14 0.32
CA GLU A 179 23.99 0.40 0.72
C GLU A 179 24.26 1.66 -0.12
N ILE A 180 24.42 2.79 0.58
CA ILE A 180 24.49 4.11 -0.03
C ILE A 180 25.79 4.22 -0.83
N ALA A 181 25.68 4.35 -2.15
CA ALA A 181 26.80 4.75 -2.99
C ALA A 181 26.87 6.28 -3.05
N PRO A 182 28.08 6.88 -3.13
CA PRO A 182 28.23 8.32 -3.29
C PRO A 182 27.49 8.80 -4.54
N SER A 183 26.75 9.90 -4.39
CA SER A 183 25.93 10.49 -5.44
C SER A 183 26.75 10.86 -6.67
N ARG A 184 26.15 10.72 -7.85
CA ARG A 184 26.68 11.35 -9.06
C ARG A 184 26.47 12.86 -8.98
N ASN A 185 27.33 13.62 -9.68
CA ASN A 185 27.19 15.06 -9.81
C ASN A 185 25.93 15.40 -10.60
N ILE A 186 24.88 15.82 -9.90
CA ILE A 186 23.64 16.32 -10.49
C ILE A 186 23.74 17.83 -10.63
N ARG A 187 23.45 18.35 -11.83
CA ARG A 187 23.42 19.80 -12.06
C ARG A 187 22.30 20.42 -11.22
N THR A 188 22.60 21.54 -10.57
CA THR A 188 21.66 22.25 -9.67
C THR A 188 20.54 22.97 -10.41
N GLY A 189 20.76 23.40 -11.66
CA GLY A 189 19.77 24.13 -12.48
C GLY A 189 18.36 23.51 -12.53
N PRO A 190 18.18 22.21 -12.83
CA PRO A 190 16.86 21.58 -12.85
C PRO A 190 16.26 21.27 -11.46
N LEU A 191 17.01 21.40 -10.36
CA LEU A 191 16.52 21.03 -9.01
C LEU A 191 15.56 22.06 -8.43
N VAL A 192 15.80 23.36 -8.64
CA VAL A 192 14.95 24.43 -8.07
C VAL A 192 13.49 24.32 -8.57
N PRO A 193 13.22 24.15 -9.88
CA PRO A 193 11.86 23.92 -10.35
C PRO A 193 11.22 22.62 -9.81
N ALA A 194 12.01 21.57 -9.58
CA ALA A 194 11.51 20.32 -9.02
C ALA A 194 11.15 20.48 -7.53
N LEU A 195 11.93 21.25 -6.77
CA LEU A 195 11.63 21.62 -5.38
C LEU A 195 10.38 22.48 -5.28
N ALA A 196 10.21 23.47 -6.17
CA ALA A 196 8.98 24.26 -6.24
C ALA A 196 7.76 23.35 -6.51
N ALA A 197 7.86 22.41 -7.45
CA ALA A 197 6.80 21.44 -7.70
C ALA A 197 6.52 20.53 -6.50
N ALA A 198 7.55 20.10 -5.76
CA ALA A 198 7.40 19.32 -4.55
C ALA A 198 6.68 20.10 -3.44
N HIS A 199 7.02 21.38 -3.27
CA HIS A 199 6.34 22.28 -2.35
C HIS A 199 4.86 22.46 -2.71
N GLU A 200 4.54 22.72 -3.97
CA GLU A 200 3.16 22.86 -4.43
C GLU A 200 2.33 21.60 -4.19
N VAL A 201 2.91 20.42 -4.43
CA VAL A 201 2.26 19.14 -4.16
C VAL A 201 1.95 19.00 -2.66
N LEU A 202 2.93 19.26 -1.79
CA LEU A 202 2.74 19.17 -0.34
C LEU A 202 1.74 20.21 0.17
N ASN A 203 1.78 21.43 -0.36
CA ASN A 203 0.85 22.50 -0.02
C ASN A 203 -0.59 22.16 -0.42
N ALA A 204 -0.78 21.61 -1.63
CA ALA A 204 -2.08 21.14 -2.10
C ALA A 204 -2.61 19.97 -1.26
N THR A 205 -1.75 19.02 -0.89
CA THR A 205 -2.09 17.91 0.01
C THR A 205 -2.48 18.41 1.40
N ALA A 206 -1.70 19.33 1.98
CA ALA A 206 -2.00 19.94 3.28
C ALA A 206 -3.33 20.72 3.26
N ALA A 207 -3.61 21.48 2.18
CA ALA A 207 -4.87 22.18 2.01
C ALA A 207 -6.06 21.20 1.84
N ALA A 208 -5.85 20.06 1.16
CA ALA A 208 -6.87 19.03 1.02
C ALA A 208 -7.18 18.36 2.37
N ARG A 209 -6.14 18.06 3.17
CA ARG A 209 -6.30 17.57 4.53
C ARG A 209 -7.03 18.58 5.41
N GLY A 210 -6.66 19.86 5.29
CA GLY A 210 -7.29 20.97 6.00
C GLY A 210 -8.78 21.10 5.78
N ARG A 211 -9.26 20.89 4.54
CA ARG A 211 -10.70 20.87 4.25
C ARG A 211 -11.46 19.76 4.97
N ILE A 212 -10.82 18.61 5.19
CA ILE A 212 -11.41 17.50 5.95
C ILE A 212 -11.50 17.90 7.42
N LEU A 213 -10.42 18.42 8.01
CA LEU A 213 -10.39 18.86 9.41
C LEU A 213 -11.38 20.00 9.68
N ALA A 214 -11.49 20.96 8.75
CA ALA A 214 -12.45 22.05 8.85
C ALA A 214 -13.90 21.55 8.75
N ALA A 215 -14.17 20.48 7.99
CA ALA A 215 -15.50 19.88 7.92
C ALA A 215 -15.91 19.25 9.25
N ASP A 216 -14.97 18.63 9.97
CA ASP A 216 -15.22 18.06 11.30
C ASP A 216 -15.58 19.16 12.33
N ALA A 217 -15.01 20.36 12.18
CA ALA A 217 -15.28 21.52 13.05
C ALA A 217 -16.52 22.36 12.61
N ASP A 218 -17.16 22.04 11.49
CA ASP A 218 -18.22 22.88 10.91
C ASP A 218 -19.49 22.93 11.77
N ALA A 219 -19.80 21.83 12.47
CA ALA A 219 -20.93 21.78 13.40
C ALA A 219 -20.75 22.75 14.57
N GLU A 220 -19.54 22.83 15.13
CA GLU A 220 -19.22 23.75 16.23
C GLU A 220 -19.22 25.20 15.76
N ARG A 221 -18.61 25.47 14.60
CA ARG A 221 -18.68 26.77 13.92
C ARG A 221 -20.11 27.24 13.74
N THR A 222 -20.98 26.36 13.22
CA THR A 222 -22.40 26.67 13.00
C THR A 222 -23.12 26.96 14.31
N ALA A 223 -22.89 26.16 15.35
CA ALA A 223 -23.48 26.40 16.67
C ALA A 223 -23.03 27.73 17.28
N GLU A 224 -21.75 28.09 17.16
CA GLU A 224 -21.24 29.37 17.64
C GLU A 224 -21.80 30.56 16.86
N LEU A 225 -21.88 30.48 15.53
CA LEU A 225 -22.51 31.49 14.69
C LEU A 225 -23.99 31.68 15.05
N THR A 226 -24.74 30.60 15.23
CA THR A 226 -26.16 30.67 15.63
C THR A 226 -26.29 31.38 16.98
N ARG A 227 -25.51 30.99 17.99
CA ARG A 227 -25.53 31.66 19.31
C ARG A 227 -25.21 33.15 19.21
N ALA A 228 -24.20 33.52 18.44
CA ALA A 228 -23.83 34.93 18.25
C ALA A 228 -24.94 35.72 17.54
N CYS A 229 -25.49 35.18 16.45
CA CYS A 229 -26.58 35.80 15.71
C CYS A 229 -27.85 35.97 16.57
N GLU A 230 -28.23 34.95 17.34
CA GLU A 230 -29.38 35.00 18.25
C GLU A 230 -29.19 36.06 19.34
N TYR A 231 -28.00 36.13 19.95
CA TYR A 231 -27.67 37.14 20.95
C TYR A 231 -27.81 38.57 20.40
N TYR A 232 -27.19 38.87 19.26
CA TYR A 232 -27.25 40.20 18.68
C TYR A 232 -28.63 40.54 18.12
N ALA A 233 -29.38 39.56 17.60
CA ALA A 233 -30.77 39.75 17.20
C ALA A 233 -31.65 40.14 18.40
N ALA A 234 -31.50 39.46 19.54
CA ALA A 234 -32.22 39.79 20.77
C ALA A 234 -31.85 41.19 21.30
N ALA A 235 -30.55 41.56 21.24
CA ALA A 235 -30.08 42.89 21.63
C ALA A 235 -30.69 44.00 20.75
N LEU A 236 -30.72 43.81 19.43
CA LEU A 236 -31.33 44.75 18.48
C LEU A 236 -32.84 44.86 18.70
N ALA A 237 -33.55 43.75 18.90
CA ALA A 237 -34.99 43.77 19.22
C ALA A 237 -35.29 44.53 20.52
N ALA A 238 -34.43 44.40 21.54
CA ALA A 238 -34.56 45.15 22.78
C ALA A 238 -34.31 46.66 22.61
N ILE A 239 -33.40 47.06 21.70
CA ILE A 239 -33.18 48.46 21.32
C ILE A 239 -34.40 49.01 20.60
N ASP A 240 -34.93 48.27 19.61
CA ASP A 240 -36.10 48.66 18.82
C ASP A 240 -37.35 48.84 19.70
N LYS A 241 -37.60 47.90 20.62
CA LYS A 241 -38.69 48.02 21.59
C LYS A 241 -38.59 49.30 22.44
N ARG A 242 -37.37 49.72 22.81
CA ARG A 242 -37.14 50.97 23.59
C ARG A 242 -37.28 52.22 22.73
N ARG A 243 -37.13 52.11 21.41
CA ARG A 243 -37.26 53.21 20.45
C ARG A 243 -38.72 53.62 20.25
N ASN A 244 -39.64 52.66 20.24
CA ASN A 244 -41.07 52.87 19.94
C ASN A 244 -41.84 53.80 20.92
N GLY A 245 -41.22 54.25 22.02
CA GLY A 245 -41.80 55.23 22.94
C GLY A 245 -40.81 56.33 23.36
N ALA A 246 -39.73 56.51 22.61
CA ALA A 246 -38.68 57.48 22.92
C ALA A 246 -38.99 58.86 22.31
N ASP A 247 -38.61 59.93 23.00
CA ASP A 247 -38.50 61.25 22.39
C ASP A 247 -37.40 61.30 21.31
N GLN A 248 -37.36 62.38 20.54
CA GLN A 248 -36.48 62.50 19.37
C GLN A 248 -34.98 62.39 19.73
N GLN A 249 -34.58 62.95 20.87
CA GLN A 249 -33.18 62.91 21.31
C GLN A 249 -32.77 61.50 21.73
N ARG A 250 -33.65 60.80 22.46
CA ARG A 250 -33.44 59.42 22.89
C ARG A 250 -33.51 58.43 21.73
N ALA A 251 -34.37 58.68 20.73
CA ALA A 251 -34.43 57.89 19.51
C ALA A 251 -33.08 57.91 18.76
N ALA A 252 -32.47 59.09 18.59
CA ALA A 252 -31.16 59.23 17.94
C ALA A 252 -30.04 58.46 18.67
N LEU A 253 -30.05 58.47 20.02
CA LEU A 253 -29.10 57.68 20.81
C LEU A 253 -29.31 56.17 20.65
N LEU A 254 -30.56 55.70 20.55
CA LEU A 254 -30.88 54.29 20.31
C LEU A 254 -30.49 53.85 18.90
N ASP A 255 -30.58 54.73 17.91
CA ASP A 255 -30.14 54.47 16.53
C ASP A 255 -28.63 54.28 16.45
N ALA A 256 -27.86 55.21 17.02
CA ALA A 256 -26.41 55.07 17.12
C ALA A 256 -26.00 53.78 17.87
N ARG A 257 -26.76 53.39 18.91
CA ARG A 257 -26.53 52.13 19.63
C ARG A 257 -26.86 50.90 18.77
N ALA A 258 -27.91 50.95 17.95
CA ALA A 258 -28.26 49.86 17.03
C ALA A 258 -27.18 49.68 15.94
N GLU A 259 -26.66 50.79 15.41
CA GLU A 259 -25.54 50.78 14.45
C GLU A 259 -24.29 50.15 15.06
N ALA A 260 -23.90 50.59 16.27
CA ALA A 260 -22.76 50.01 16.98
C ALA A 260 -22.96 48.51 17.27
N THR A 261 -24.17 48.10 17.64
CA THR A 261 -24.51 46.68 17.88
C THR A 261 -24.42 45.86 16.59
N THR A 262 -24.81 46.43 15.45
CA THR A 262 -24.71 45.78 14.13
C THR A 262 -23.25 45.62 13.71
N ALA A 263 -22.44 46.66 13.85
CA ALA A 263 -21.01 46.60 13.55
C ALA A 263 -20.29 45.55 14.42
N GLU A 264 -20.64 45.47 15.70
CA GLU A 264 -20.09 44.50 16.63
C GLU A 264 -20.52 43.05 16.29
N ARG A 265 -21.78 42.84 15.88
CA ARG A 265 -22.24 41.55 15.34
C ARG A 265 -21.40 41.13 14.15
N ASP A 266 -21.22 42.02 13.18
CA ASP A 266 -20.50 41.72 11.94
C ASP A 266 -19.02 41.41 12.23
N ARG A 267 -18.40 42.16 13.14
CA ARG A 267 -17.06 41.84 13.67
C ARG A 267 -17.02 40.45 14.30
N ARG A 268 -17.95 40.12 15.19
CA ARG A 268 -17.97 38.82 15.88
C ARG A 268 -18.20 37.65 14.91
N VAL A 269 -19.07 37.82 13.92
CA VAL A 269 -19.28 36.81 12.87
C VAL A 269 -18.00 36.61 12.05
N ALA A 270 -17.27 37.69 11.73
CA ALA A 270 -15.98 37.59 11.05
C ALA A 270 -14.93 36.88 11.91
N GLU A 271 -14.85 37.18 13.21
CA GLU A 271 -13.95 36.49 14.16
C GLU A 271 -14.23 34.99 14.25
N ILE A 272 -15.51 34.60 14.34
CA ILE A 272 -15.89 33.19 14.36
C ILE A 272 -15.47 32.51 13.05
N ASN A 273 -15.76 33.13 11.90
CA ASN A 273 -15.36 32.55 10.61
C ASN A 273 -13.83 32.41 10.46
N GLU A 274 -13.05 33.37 10.95
CA GLU A 274 -11.59 33.28 10.95
C GLU A 274 -11.07 32.25 11.95
N LYS A 275 -11.68 32.12 13.15
CA LYS A 275 -11.32 31.10 14.15
C LYS A 275 -11.38 29.69 13.57
N TYR A 276 -12.44 29.36 12.84
CA TYR A 276 -12.61 28.02 12.23
C TYR A 276 -12.02 27.93 10.83
N ARG A 277 -11.32 28.97 10.35
CA ARG A 277 -10.62 28.92 9.06
C ARG A 277 -9.38 28.05 9.22
N HIS A 278 -9.28 27.04 8.37
CA HIS A 278 -8.08 26.23 8.28
C HIS A 278 -6.87 27.07 7.89
N GLN A 279 -5.80 26.92 8.67
CA GLN A 279 -4.47 27.43 8.36
C GLN A 279 -3.47 26.27 8.47
N HIS A 280 -2.40 26.32 7.68
CA HIS A 280 -1.30 25.36 7.80
C HIS A 280 0.06 25.98 7.51
N THR A 281 1.08 25.41 8.13
CA THR A 281 2.49 25.76 7.88
C THR A 281 3.27 24.50 7.55
N LEU A 282 4.12 24.58 6.52
CA LEU A 282 5.01 23.50 6.12
C LEU A 282 6.42 23.77 6.65
N ARG A 283 6.95 22.87 7.48
CA ARG A 283 8.33 22.90 7.98
C ARG A 283 9.12 21.75 7.37
N PRO A 284 9.95 21.98 6.33
CA PRO A 284 10.81 20.95 5.77
C PRO A 284 11.78 20.41 6.80
N TYR A 285 11.95 19.08 6.83
CA TYR A 285 12.93 18.42 7.69
C TYR A 285 13.73 17.34 6.94
N ARG A 286 13.35 16.97 5.72
CA ARG A 286 14.11 16.03 4.88
C ARG A 286 14.16 16.48 3.43
N LEU A 287 15.36 16.46 2.85
CA LEU A 287 15.59 16.65 1.44
C LEU A 287 16.60 15.63 0.92
N HIS A 288 16.12 14.61 0.20
CA HIS A 288 17.01 13.66 -0.47
C HIS A 288 16.98 13.83 -1.99
N LEU A 289 18.16 13.75 -2.60
CA LEU A 289 18.30 13.64 -4.05
C LEU A 289 18.64 12.19 -4.41
N ILE A 290 17.72 11.53 -5.11
CA ILE A 290 17.78 10.10 -5.39
C ILE A 290 18.03 9.89 -6.89
N ASP A 291 19.19 9.35 -7.24
CA ASP A 291 19.45 8.87 -8.60
C ASP A 291 18.86 7.47 -8.79
N VAL A 292 17.74 7.39 -9.53
CA VAL A 292 17.01 6.15 -9.76
C VAL A 292 17.49 5.48 -11.06
N PRO A 293 17.81 4.17 -11.07
CA PRO A 293 18.23 3.46 -12.28
C PRO A 293 17.10 3.34 -13.30
N VAL A 294 17.39 3.65 -14.57
CA VAL A 294 16.42 3.59 -15.67
C VAL A 294 17.00 2.98 -16.94
N TRP A 295 16.11 2.42 -17.77
CA TRP A 295 16.37 2.11 -19.17
C TRP A 295 15.74 3.21 -20.03
N ARG A 296 16.60 3.98 -20.68
CA ARG A 296 16.20 5.02 -21.63
C ARG A 296 16.04 4.42 -23.01
N LEU A 297 14.91 4.71 -23.66
CA LEU A 297 14.69 4.37 -25.05
C LEU A 297 14.29 5.63 -25.84
N ASP A 298 15.08 5.93 -26.86
CA ASP A 298 14.70 6.93 -27.86
C ASP A 298 13.70 6.30 -28.83
N THR A 299 12.61 7.03 -29.08
CA THR A 299 11.50 6.58 -29.92
C THR A 299 10.99 7.70 -30.82
N ASP A 300 10.35 7.31 -31.91
CA ASP A 300 9.49 8.18 -32.71
C ASP A 300 8.03 7.79 -32.45
N VAL A 301 7.22 8.74 -31.99
CA VAL A 301 5.77 8.63 -32.09
C VAL A 301 5.41 8.95 -33.54
N ARG A 302 4.74 8.03 -34.24
CA ARG A 302 4.44 8.14 -35.66
C ARG A 302 2.94 8.13 -35.94
N ARG A 303 2.52 8.98 -36.88
CA ARG A 303 1.17 8.96 -37.47
C ARG A 303 1.28 9.20 -38.96
N GLY A 304 1.08 8.15 -39.76
CA GLY A 304 1.42 8.16 -41.19
C GLY A 304 2.93 8.41 -41.37
N ASP A 305 3.28 9.37 -42.22
CA ASP A 305 4.68 9.73 -42.50
C ASP A 305 5.30 10.67 -41.46
N ARG A 306 4.49 11.25 -40.58
CA ARG A 306 4.96 12.18 -39.53
C ARG A 306 5.61 11.44 -38.38
N ARG A 307 6.65 12.05 -37.81
CA ARG A 307 7.46 11.52 -36.71
C ARG A 307 7.67 12.61 -35.66
N TRP A 308 7.43 12.28 -34.40
CA TRP A 308 7.71 13.14 -33.25
C TRP A 308 8.67 12.39 -32.33
N PRO A 309 9.94 12.82 -32.24
CA PRO A 309 10.92 12.20 -31.35
C PRO A 309 10.52 12.37 -29.89
N VAL A 310 10.50 11.26 -29.15
CA VAL A 310 10.22 11.23 -27.71
C VAL A 310 11.13 10.20 -27.04
N THR A 311 11.74 10.61 -25.94
CA THR A 311 12.55 9.72 -25.10
C THR A 311 11.73 9.25 -23.92
N PHE A 312 11.66 7.93 -23.73
CA PHE A 312 10.98 7.31 -22.59
C PHE A 312 12.01 6.68 -21.65
N ASP A 313 11.87 6.96 -20.35
CA ASP A 313 12.69 6.34 -19.31
C ASP A 313 11.83 5.33 -18.56
N TYR A 314 12.16 4.04 -18.66
CA TYR A 314 11.53 2.98 -17.88
C TYR A 314 12.30 2.72 -16.59
N LEU A 315 11.59 2.66 -15.46
CA LEU A 315 12.15 2.37 -14.14
C LEU A 315 11.82 0.93 -13.75
N PRO A 316 12.76 -0.03 -13.84
CA PRO A 316 12.52 -1.41 -13.45
C PRO A 316 12.09 -1.57 -11.99
N LEU A 317 12.61 -0.70 -11.12
CA LEU A 317 12.36 -0.76 -9.68
C LEU A 317 10.88 -0.55 -9.32
N VAL A 318 10.20 0.31 -10.08
CA VAL A 318 8.77 0.59 -9.86
C VAL A 318 7.88 -0.06 -10.91
N GLY A 319 8.45 -0.57 -12.00
CA GLY A 319 7.72 -1.20 -13.10
C GLY A 319 6.90 -0.19 -13.91
N ALA A 320 7.34 1.06 -13.99
CA ALA A 320 6.61 2.16 -14.62
C ALA A 320 7.53 3.02 -15.48
N LEU A 321 6.94 3.75 -16.43
CA LEU A 321 7.63 4.83 -17.12
C LEU A 321 7.72 6.06 -16.24
N ALA A 322 8.80 6.82 -16.40
CA ALA A 322 8.91 8.14 -15.84
C ALA A 322 7.76 9.02 -16.37
N PRO A 323 7.18 9.90 -15.54
CA PRO A 323 6.17 10.82 -16.00
C PRO A 323 6.69 11.66 -17.17
N THR A 324 5.88 11.78 -18.21
CA THR A 324 6.19 12.60 -19.39
C THR A 324 5.27 13.81 -19.43
N ARG A 325 5.86 14.98 -19.69
CA ARG A 325 5.09 16.21 -19.90
C ARG A 325 4.68 16.36 -21.36
N CYS A 326 3.55 17.02 -21.56
CA CYS A 326 3.09 17.44 -22.87
C CYS A 326 4.13 18.38 -23.52
N PRO A 327 4.64 18.10 -24.73
CA PRO A 327 5.57 18.99 -25.39
C PRO A 327 4.92 20.32 -25.86
N THR A 328 3.58 20.43 -25.84
CA THR A 328 2.84 21.63 -26.24
C THR A 328 2.54 22.57 -25.07
N CYS A 329 2.02 22.06 -23.96
CA CYS A 329 1.56 22.89 -22.82
C CYS A 329 2.28 22.58 -21.51
N ASP A 330 3.25 21.66 -21.53
CA ASP A 330 3.98 21.20 -20.34
C ASP A 330 3.10 20.51 -19.27
N ALA A 331 1.81 20.26 -19.55
CA ALA A 331 0.92 19.58 -18.60
C ALA A 331 1.25 18.08 -18.47
N SER A 332 1.02 17.54 -17.27
CA SER A 332 1.04 16.11 -16.99
C SER A 332 -0.27 15.47 -17.45
N ALA A 333 -0.33 15.00 -18.70
CA ALA A 333 -1.50 14.33 -19.24
C ALA A 333 -1.10 13.35 -20.35
N PRO A 334 -1.94 12.32 -20.63
CA PRO A 334 -1.68 11.37 -21.71
C PRO A 334 -1.44 12.08 -23.04
N LEU A 335 -0.44 11.62 -23.80
CA LEU A 335 -0.04 12.20 -25.08
C LEU A 335 -0.93 11.69 -26.21
N VAL A 336 -1.34 12.59 -27.10
CA VAL A 336 -2.19 12.35 -28.26
C VAL A 336 -1.46 12.82 -29.51
N ALA A 337 -1.23 11.90 -30.46
CA ALA A 337 -0.61 12.21 -31.74
C ALA A 337 -1.66 12.71 -32.75
N THR A 338 -1.74 14.02 -32.95
CA THR A 338 -2.64 14.60 -33.95
C THR A 338 -2.06 14.53 -35.37
N LYS A 339 -2.84 14.95 -36.37
CA LYS A 339 -2.29 15.14 -37.72
C LYS A 339 -1.21 16.21 -37.73
N THR A 340 -1.22 17.20 -36.84
CA THR A 340 -0.35 18.38 -36.92
C THR A 340 0.77 18.41 -35.90
N HIS A 341 0.55 17.88 -34.70
CA HIS A 341 1.48 17.92 -33.57
C HIS A 341 1.22 16.79 -32.56
N LEU A 342 2.20 16.52 -31.70
CA LEU A 342 2.02 15.72 -30.49
C LEU A 342 1.64 16.67 -29.34
N GLY A 343 0.52 16.44 -28.68
CA GLY A 343 0.05 17.23 -27.54
C GLY A 343 -0.58 16.33 -26.47
N CYS A 344 -1.15 16.87 -25.40
CA CYS A 344 -1.94 16.07 -24.47
C CYS A 344 -3.44 16.14 -24.80
N THR A 345 -4.26 15.35 -24.12
CA THR A 345 -5.73 15.36 -24.27
C THR A 345 -6.37 16.74 -24.08
N ALA A 346 -5.76 17.66 -23.32
CA ALA A 346 -6.24 19.03 -23.19
C ALA A 346 -5.83 19.94 -24.37
N CYS A 347 -4.61 19.76 -24.92
CA CYS A 347 -4.16 20.45 -26.13
C CYS A 347 -4.88 19.95 -27.39
N VAL A 348 -5.38 18.72 -27.33
CA VAL A 348 -6.08 18.04 -28.40
C VAL A 348 -7.49 17.71 -27.93
N PRO A 349 -8.40 18.71 -27.86
CA PRO A 349 -9.78 18.44 -27.54
C PRO A 349 -10.32 17.38 -28.53
N ALA A 350 -10.90 16.32 -28.00
CA ALA A 350 -11.55 15.29 -28.81
C ALA A 350 -12.52 15.99 -29.77
N LYS A 351 -12.42 15.70 -31.07
CA LYS A 351 -13.38 16.20 -32.05
C LYS A 351 -14.75 15.71 -31.58
N ALA A 352 -15.62 16.63 -31.15
CA ALA A 352 -16.95 16.34 -30.66
C ALA A 352 -17.63 15.35 -31.62
N GLU A 353 -17.98 14.19 -31.10
CA GLU A 353 -18.75 13.21 -31.85
C GLU A 353 -20.06 13.90 -32.25
N ALA A 354 -20.29 14.00 -33.56
CA ALA A 354 -21.49 14.67 -34.07
C ALA A 354 -22.72 13.98 -33.46
N PRO A 355 -23.74 14.73 -33.01
CA PRO A 355 -24.94 14.12 -32.48
C PRO A 355 -25.50 13.15 -33.51
N PRO A 356 -25.99 11.96 -33.09
CA PRO A 356 -26.51 10.97 -34.02
C PRO A 356 -27.60 11.63 -34.89
N PRO A 357 -27.62 11.36 -36.21
CA PRO A 357 -28.57 11.98 -37.12
C PRO A 357 -29.99 11.67 -36.65
N LYS A 358 -30.81 12.73 -36.54
CA LYS A 358 -32.25 12.60 -36.25
C LYS A 358 -32.88 11.60 -37.23
N PRO A 359 -33.67 10.63 -36.76
CA PRO A 359 -34.38 9.71 -37.65
C PRO A 359 -35.30 10.52 -38.59
N PRO A 360 -35.38 10.16 -39.89
CA PRO A 360 -36.17 10.91 -40.84
C PRO A 360 -37.66 10.82 -40.50
N THR A 361 -38.27 12.00 -40.38
CA THR A 361 -39.70 12.22 -40.25
C THR A 361 -40.41 11.66 -41.48
N ARG A 362 -41.18 10.58 -41.28
CA ARG A 362 -42.03 9.99 -42.33
C ARG A 362 -43.25 10.90 -42.53
N PRO A 363 -43.54 11.40 -43.75
CA PRO A 363 -44.75 12.18 -43.99
C PRO A 363 -45.98 11.27 -43.94
N THR A 364 -46.89 11.59 -43.03
CA THR A 364 -48.30 11.17 -43.04
C THR A 364 -49.04 11.88 -44.16
N ASN A 365 -49.76 11.12 -44.99
CA ASN A 365 -50.96 11.54 -45.71
C ASN A 365 -51.69 10.32 -46.34
N PRO A 366 -53.01 10.40 -46.66
CA PRO A 366 -54.03 9.58 -46.00
C PRO A 366 -54.82 8.67 -47.00
N PRO A 367 -56.10 8.29 -46.77
CA PRO A 367 -56.51 6.92 -46.43
C PRO A 367 -57.29 6.17 -47.54
N SER A 368 -57.54 4.87 -47.29
CA SER A 368 -58.56 4.01 -47.91
C SER A 368 -58.28 3.56 -49.36
N THR A 369 -58.47 2.32 -49.82
CA THR A 369 -59.59 1.37 -49.63
C THR A 369 -59.20 -0.02 -50.17
N ALA A 370 -60.00 -1.05 -49.84
CA ALA A 370 -60.12 -2.40 -50.46
C ALA A 370 -59.18 -3.49 -49.90
N GLN A 371 -59.67 -4.35 -49.00
CA GLN A 371 -60.43 -5.61 -49.23
C GLN A 371 -59.51 -6.83 -49.41
N GLN A 372 -59.53 -7.74 -48.42
CA GLN A 372 -60.00 -9.15 -48.51
C GLN A 372 -59.04 -10.08 -49.30
N LYS A 373 -58.68 -11.29 -48.86
CA LYS A 373 -59.40 -12.28 -48.05
C LYS A 373 -58.43 -13.42 -47.67
N GLU A 374 -58.74 -14.11 -46.56
CA GLU A 374 -58.69 -15.57 -46.28
C GLU A 374 -57.50 -16.41 -46.83
N ASP A 375 -56.82 -17.30 -46.07
CA ASP A 375 -57.38 -18.35 -45.23
C ASP A 375 -56.47 -18.84 -44.07
N ARG A 376 -57.17 -19.04 -42.95
CA ARG A 376 -57.08 -19.95 -41.78
C ARG A 376 -56.43 -21.36 -41.99
N PRO A 377 -56.26 -22.25 -40.95
CA PRO A 377 -56.29 -22.10 -39.47
C PRO A 377 -55.25 -23.05 -38.73
N PRO A 378 -55.44 -23.54 -37.46
CA PRO A 378 -54.44 -23.39 -36.39
C PRO A 378 -54.14 -24.71 -35.62
N THR A 379 -53.31 -24.69 -34.58
CA THR A 379 -53.52 -25.55 -33.38
C THR A 379 -52.86 -24.92 -32.15
N ALA A 380 -53.55 -25.00 -31.01
CA ALA A 380 -53.24 -24.37 -29.73
C ALA A 380 -52.57 -25.40 -28.73
N PRO A 381 -52.69 -25.28 -27.39
CA PRO A 381 -51.77 -24.59 -26.47
C PRO A 381 -51.32 -25.47 -25.28
N GLU A 382 -50.57 -24.90 -24.31
CA GLU A 382 -50.33 -25.29 -22.89
C GLU A 382 -48.82 -25.19 -22.52
N ARG A 383 -48.34 -24.83 -21.32
CA ARG A 383 -48.92 -24.76 -19.97
C ARG A 383 -48.01 -23.92 -19.07
N GLN A 384 -48.58 -23.04 -18.25
CA GLN A 384 -47.91 -22.39 -17.12
C GLN A 384 -47.82 -23.36 -15.93
N LYS A 385 -46.68 -23.38 -15.22
CA LYS A 385 -46.50 -24.17 -13.99
C LYS A 385 -46.16 -23.23 -12.83
N ARG A 386 -47.03 -23.24 -11.82
CA ARG A 386 -46.91 -22.54 -10.52
C ARG A 386 -45.98 -23.30 -9.56
N GLU A 387 -45.27 -22.52 -8.76
CA GLU A 387 -44.44 -22.91 -7.61
C GLU A 387 -45.26 -23.12 -6.33
N PRO A 388 -44.81 -23.99 -5.39
CA PRO A 388 -45.41 -24.12 -4.06
C PRO A 388 -44.62 -23.40 -2.96
N VAL A 389 -45.36 -22.87 -1.99
CA VAL A 389 -44.92 -22.18 -0.76
C VAL A 389 -44.46 -23.18 0.32
N ARG A 390 -43.39 -22.85 1.06
CA ARG A 390 -42.98 -23.51 2.33
C ARG A 390 -42.62 -22.46 3.42
N PRO A 391 -42.79 -22.79 4.72
CA PRO A 391 -42.81 -21.83 5.84
C PRO A 391 -41.41 -21.45 6.37
N PRO A 392 -41.28 -20.38 7.18
CA PRO A 392 -40.00 -19.75 7.47
C PRO A 392 -39.23 -20.50 8.56
N THR A 393 -37.97 -20.82 8.30
CA THR A 393 -36.97 -21.14 9.32
C THR A 393 -35.96 -20.00 9.37
N SER A 394 -35.83 -19.39 10.54
CA SER A 394 -34.88 -18.33 10.85
C SER A 394 -33.44 -18.84 10.67
N LYS A 395 -32.79 -18.41 9.58
CA LYS A 395 -31.34 -18.49 9.41
C LYS A 395 -30.79 -17.08 9.39
N THR A 396 -29.98 -16.78 10.39
CA THR A 396 -29.13 -15.60 10.49
C THR A 396 -28.32 -15.49 9.20
N THR A 397 -28.60 -14.46 8.40
CA THR A 397 -27.97 -14.21 7.11
C THR A 397 -26.53 -13.78 7.34
N ALA A 398 -25.57 -14.64 7.00
CA ALA A 398 -24.17 -14.26 6.89
C ALA A 398 -24.02 -13.15 5.84
N ALA A 399 -23.36 -12.05 6.22
CA ALA A 399 -23.14 -10.89 5.36
C ALA A 399 -22.38 -11.33 4.09
N ARG A 400 -22.94 -10.98 2.93
CA ARG A 400 -22.41 -11.36 1.61
C ARG A 400 -21.26 -10.42 1.26
N VAL A 401 -20.04 -10.96 1.14
CA VAL A 401 -18.84 -10.24 0.68
C VAL A 401 -19.12 -9.58 -0.67
N ALA A 402 -18.89 -8.26 -0.78
CA ALA A 402 -19.07 -7.54 -2.04
C ALA A 402 -17.92 -7.91 -3.01
N GLY A 403 -18.26 -8.52 -4.14
CA GLY A 403 -17.29 -8.92 -5.17
C GLY A 403 -16.71 -7.73 -5.93
N PRO A 404 -15.56 -7.91 -6.63
CA PRO A 404 -14.92 -6.87 -7.43
C PRO A 404 -15.72 -6.53 -8.70
N VAL A 405 -15.34 -5.40 -9.32
CA VAL A 405 -15.78 -5.01 -10.68
C VAL A 405 -15.52 -6.18 -11.64
N LEU A 406 -16.62 -6.65 -12.27
CA LEU A 406 -16.80 -7.80 -13.16
C LEU A 406 -15.52 -8.57 -13.59
N PRO A 407 -15.39 -9.88 -13.27
CA PRO A 407 -14.26 -10.71 -13.71
C PRO A 407 -14.22 -10.82 -15.24
N ARG A 408 -13.05 -10.60 -15.84
CA ARG A 408 -12.82 -10.62 -17.29
C ARG A 408 -12.28 -11.96 -17.79
N LYS A 409 -11.64 -12.76 -16.92
CA LYS A 409 -11.01 -14.06 -17.28
C LYS A 409 -11.50 -15.21 -16.38
N ALA A 410 -11.48 -16.46 -16.89
CA ALA A 410 -11.95 -17.65 -16.16
C ALA A 410 -11.21 -17.91 -14.83
N ASP A 411 -9.93 -17.55 -14.76
CA ASP A 411 -9.11 -17.69 -13.56
C ASP A 411 -9.51 -16.69 -12.46
N GLU A 412 -9.95 -15.48 -12.82
CA GLU A 412 -10.49 -14.50 -11.85
C GLU A 412 -11.78 -15.02 -11.21
N LYS A 413 -12.64 -15.69 -11.99
CA LYS A 413 -13.85 -16.31 -11.46
C LYS A 413 -13.54 -17.38 -10.40
N LYS A 414 -12.51 -18.20 -10.63
CA LYS A 414 -12.06 -19.20 -9.64
C LYS A 414 -11.52 -18.55 -8.37
N VAL A 415 -10.83 -17.41 -8.46
CA VAL A 415 -10.35 -16.67 -7.29
C VAL A 415 -11.50 -16.00 -6.52
N VAL A 416 -12.51 -15.51 -7.25
CA VAL A 416 -13.76 -15.03 -6.63
C VAL A 416 -14.44 -16.16 -5.87
N ASP A 417 -14.61 -17.32 -6.49
CA ASP A 417 -15.19 -18.51 -5.85
C ASP A 417 -14.35 -18.93 -4.63
N PHE A 418 -13.02 -18.92 -4.75
CA PHE A 418 -12.10 -19.24 -3.65
C PHE A 418 -12.33 -18.35 -2.42
N TRP A 419 -12.33 -17.01 -2.57
CA TRP A 419 -12.52 -16.10 -1.44
C TRP A 419 -13.94 -16.15 -0.86
N HIS A 420 -14.96 -16.39 -1.70
CA HIS A 420 -16.31 -16.63 -1.20
C HIS A 420 -16.40 -17.91 -0.36
N LEU A 421 -15.72 -18.99 -0.77
CA LEU A 421 -15.69 -20.24 -0.01
C LEU A 421 -14.89 -20.13 1.29
N VAL A 422 -13.83 -19.32 1.30
CA VAL A 422 -13.08 -18.97 2.52
C VAL A 422 -13.98 -18.19 3.48
N ALA A 423 -14.66 -17.16 3.00
CA ALA A 423 -15.57 -16.34 3.83
C ALA A 423 -16.80 -17.13 4.34
N ALA A 424 -17.26 -18.13 3.59
CA ALA A 424 -18.36 -19.02 3.98
C ALA A 424 -17.90 -20.23 4.83
N GLU A 425 -16.61 -20.34 5.13
CA GLU A 425 -16.00 -21.46 5.87
C GLU A 425 -16.23 -22.86 5.23
N GLU A 426 -16.38 -22.91 3.90
CA GLU A 426 -16.83 -24.10 3.15
C GLU A 426 -15.66 -25.01 2.72
N ARG A 427 -15.04 -25.68 3.70
CA ARG A 427 -13.81 -26.50 3.50
C ARG A 427 -13.90 -27.53 2.36
N ARG A 428 -15.04 -28.24 2.23
CA ARG A 428 -15.18 -29.34 1.23
C ARG A 428 -15.17 -28.83 -0.21
N LYS A 429 -15.79 -27.67 -0.45
CA LYS A 429 -15.83 -27.04 -1.78
C LYS A 429 -14.49 -26.36 -2.07
N LEU A 430 -13.90 -25.72 -1.06
CA LEU A 430 -12.59 -25.08 -1.14
C LEU A 430 -11.50 -26.07 -1.60
N ALA A 431 -11.51 -27.30 -1.05
CA ALA A 431 -10.57 -28.35 -1.42
C ALA A 431 -10.60 -28.75 -2.91
N ARG A 432 -11.70 -28.50 -3.63
CA ARG A 432 -11.81 -28.79 -5.08
C ARG A 432 -11.11 -27.76 -5.97
N LEU A 433 -10.80 -26.59 -5.40
CA LEU A 433 -10.09 -25.52 -6.11
C LEU A 433 -8.58 -25.56 -5.87
N ILE A 434 -8.13 -26.32 -4.87
CA ILE A 434 -6.75 -26.35 -4.39
C ILE A 434 -6.06 -27.60 -4.93
N ALA A 435 -4.82 -27.46 -5.42
CA ALA A 435 -4.01 -28.58 -5.83
C ALA A 435 -3.70 -29.49 -4.63
N ALA A 436 -3.84 -30.80 -4.79
CA ALA A 436 -3.41 -31.75 -3.77
C ALA A 436 -1.90 -31.56 -3.47
N ASP A 437 -1.49 -31.85 -2.23
CA ASP A 437 -0.08 -31.82 -1.83
C ASP A 437 0.65 -30.48 -2.06
N SER A 438 -0.12 -29.39 -2.04
CA SER A 438 0.37 -28.03 -2.23
C SER A 438 0.49 -27.26 -0.91
N PRO A 439 1.28 -26.16 -0.84
CA PRO A 439 1.36 -25.32 0.34
C PRO A 439 -0.02 -24.78 0.76
N LEU A 440 -0.88 -24.44 -0.20
CA LEU A 440 -2.24 -24.00 0.10
C LEU A 440 -3.09 -25.14 0.69
N ALA A 441 -2.93 -26.37 0.20
CA ALA A 441 -3.57 -27.55 0.81
C ALA A 441 -3.07 -27.79 2.24
N ALA A 442 -1.78 -27.56 2.50
CA ALA A 442 -1.22 -27.66 3.84
C ALA A 442 -1.84 -26.63 4.80
N LEU A 443 -2.01 -25.37 4.37
CA LEU A 443 -2.72 -24.34 5.14
C LEU A 443 -4.17 -24.75 5.44
N THR A 444 -4.89 -25.25 4.44
CA THR A 444 -6.28 -25.72 4.60
C THR A 444 -6.37 -26.96 5.48
N ARG A 445 -5.34 -27.81 5.50
CA ARG A 445 -5.26 -28.96 6.43
C ARG A 445 -5.07 -28.48 7.86
N LEU A 446 -4.19 -27.51 8.11
CA LEU A 446 -3.91 -26.99 9.45
C LEU A 446 -5.10 -26.27 10.08
N TYR A 447 -5.82 -25.45 9.30
CA TYR A 447 -6.80 -24.48 9.84
C TYR A 447 -8.18 -24.56 9.20
N GLY A 448 -8.43 -25.55 8.35
CA GLY A 448 -9.68 -25.64 7.60
C GLY A 448 -9.83 -24.48 6.60
N ALA A 449 -11.05 -23.98 6.44
CA ALA A 449 -11.36 -22.95 5.45
C ALA A 449 -10.72 -21.58 5.75
N CYS A 450 -10.31 -21.32 6.99
CA CYS A 450 -9.64 -20.09 7.41
C CYS A 450 -8.12 -20.11 7.13
N GLY A 451 -7.54 -21.25 6.75
CA GLY A 451 -6.11 -21.36 6.45
C GLY A 451 -5.57 -20.30 5.48
N PRO A 452 -6.28 -19.99 4.37
CA PRO A 452 -5.91 -18.89 3.50
C PRO A 452 -5.82 -17.52 4.17
N LEU A 453 -6.73 -17.21 5.11
CA LEU A 453 -6.74 -15.93 5.84
C LEU A 453 -5.45 -15.77 6.66
N TYR A 454 -5.08 -16.81 7.41
CA TYR A 454 -3.84 -16.81 8.17
C TYR A 454 -2.61 -16.78 7.25
N GLY A 455 -2.69 -17.42 6.08
CA GLY A 455 -1.62 -17.39 5.07
C GLY A 455 -1.30 -15.99 4.53
N VAL A 456 -2.29 -15.10 4.46
CA VAL A 456 -2.11 -13.69 4.06
C VAL A 456 -1.97 -12.73 5.24
N GLY A 457 -1.95 -13.27 6.47
CA GLY A 457 -1.75 -12.52 7.69
C GLY A 457 -2.99 -11.85 8.27
N VAL A 458 -4.20 -12.33 7.95
CA VAL A 458 -5.42 -11.84 8.63
C VAL A 458 -5.45 -12.40 10.07
N PRO A 459 -5.63 -11.55 11.11
CA PRO A 459 -5.76 -11.99 12.49
C PRO A 459 -6.98 -12.88 12.75
N VAL A 460 -6.92 -13.67 13.83
CA VAL A 460 -8.04 -14.51 14.27
C VAL A 460 -9.27 -13.64 14.58
N GLY A 461 -10.44 -14.07 14.13
CA GLY A 461 -11.71 -13.36 14.34
C GLY A 461 -12.02 -12.29 13.28
N HIS A 462 -11.08 -11.96 12.39
CA HIS A 462 -11.33 -11.00 11.32
C HIS A 462 -11.92 -11.71 10.10
N THR A 463 -13.05 -11.20 9.60
CA THR A 463 -13.73 -11.75 8.43
C THR A 463 -13.48 -10.90 7.19
N PRO A 464 -13.34 -11.53 6.00
CA PRO A 464 -13.30 -10.81 4.73
C PRO A 464 -14.59 -10.02 4.48
N VAL A 465 -14.46 -8.79 4.01
CA VAL A 465 -15.58 -7.90 3.65
C VAL A 465 -15.60 -7.63 2.15
N GLN A 466 -14.42 -7.46 1.55
CA GLN A 466 -14.24 -7.15 0.14
C GLN A 466 -12.90 -7.70 -0.33
N PHE A 467 -12.78 -8.00 -1.62
CA PHE A 467 -11.47 -8.28 -2.23
C PHE A 467 -11.40 -7.77 -3.67
N THR A 468 -10.18 -7.58 -4.16
CA THR A 468 -9.85 -7.30 -5.55
C THR A 468 -9.06 -8.48 -6.13
N CYS A 469 -9.14 -8.71 -7.45
CA CYS A 469 -8.30 -9.71 -8.11
C CYS A 469 -7.89 -9.23 -9.51
N GLY A 470 -6.65 -9.51 -9.90
CA GLY A 470 -6.11 -9.23 -11.23
C GLY A 470 -5.12 -10.33 -11.64
N ASN A 471 -5.26 -10.83 -12.87
CA ASN A 471 -4.36 -11.82 -13.42
C ASN A 471 -3.04 -11.20 -13.88
N TYR A 472 -1.95 -11.94 -13.69
CA TYR A 472 -0.66 -11.65 -14.30
C TYR A 472 -0.54 -12.42 -15.62
N ASP A 473 -0.40 -11.68 -16.71
CA ASP A 473 -0.30 -12.28 -18.05
C ASP A 473 1.10 -12.85 -18.35
N GLN A 474 2.09 -12.54 -17.51
CA GLN A 474 3.43 -13.10 -17.58
C GLN A 474 3.63 -14.23 -16.57
N PRO A 475 4.36 -15.31 -16.96
CA PRO A 475 4.70 -16.39 -16.06
C PRO A 475 5.48 -15.91 -14.84
N VAL A 476 5.01 -16.28 -13.66
CA VAL A 476 5.66 -16.07 -12.36
C VAL A 476 6.46 -17.32 -12.01
N ALA A 477 7.56 -17.17 -11.25
CA ALA A 477 8.42 -18.24 -10.69
C ALA A 477 8.17 -19.67 -11.21
N GLY A 478 8.99 -20.11 -12.18
CA GLY A 478 8.88 -21.47 -12.73
C GLY A 478 7.76 -21.64 -13.76
N HIS A 479 7.38 -20.56 -14.46
CA HIS A 479 6.38 -20.57 -15.54
C HIS A 479 4.93 -20.79 -15.10
N ARG A 480 4.61 -20.43 -13.85
CA ARG A 480 3.27 -20.56 -13.29
C ARG A 480 2.46 -19.29 -13.52
N GLY A 481 1.17 -19.44 -13.83
CA GLY A 481 0.27 -18.29 -13.80
C GLY A 481 0.14 -17.75 -12.37
N ALA A 482 -0.28 -16.50 -12.21
CA ALA A 482 -0.63 -15.97 -10.90
C ALA A 482 -1.81 -14.99 -10.97
N THR A 483 -2.56 -14.91 -9.87
CA THR A 483 -3.60 -13.89 -9.66
C THR A 483 -3.33 -13.18 -8.34
N GLY A 484 -3.13 -11.87 -8.40
CA GLY A 484 -2.89 -11.04 -7.21
C GLY A 484 -4.06 -10.15 -6.87
N GLY A 485 -4.07 -9.63 -5.65
CA GLY A 485 -5.12 -8.73 -5.20
C GLY A 485 -4.95 -8.22 -3.78
N THR A 486 -5.99 -7.56 -3.29
CA THR A 486 -6.14 -7.10 -1.91
C THR A 486 -7.39 -7.72 -1.31
N LEU A 487 -7.30 -8.17 -0.07
CA LEU A 487 -8.38 -8.66 0.77
C LEU A 487 -8.62 -7.64 1.89
N SER A 488 -9.79 -7.03 1.94
CA SER A 488 -10.18 -6.08 2.98
C SER A 488 -11.02 -6.78 4.05
N THR A 489 -10.70 -6.50 5.30
CA THR A 489 -11.52 -6.81 6.48
C THR A 489 -12.02 -5.49 7.08
N HIS A 490 -12.90 -5.55 8.09
CA HIS A 490 -13.28 -4.34 8.84
C HIS A 490 -12.11 -3.63 9.53
N HIS A 491 -10.97 -4.32 9.71
CA HIS A 491 -9.84 -3.85 10.51
C HIS A 491 -8.56 -3.61 9.70
N GLY A 492 -8.59 -3.77 8.37
CA GLY A 492 -7.41 -3.57 7.55
C GLY A 492 -7.44 -4.27 6.20
N GLN A 493 -6.43 -4.00 5.38
CA GLN A 493 -6.25 -4.56 4.04
C GLN A 493 -5.00 -5.45 4.00
N TYR A 494 -5.14 -6.62 3.37
CA TYR A 494 -4.13 -7.66 3.28
C TYR A 494 -3.87 -7.97 1.81
N ARG A 495 -2.60 -7.93 1.38
CA ARG A 495 -2.24 -8.24 0.00
C ARG A 495 -2.10 -9.74 -0.17
N TYR A 496 -2.46 -10.24 -1.35
CA TYR A 496 -2.31 -11.66 -1.65
C TYR A 496 -1.90 -11.92 -3.10
N LEU A 497 -1.21 -13.04 -3.31
CA LEU A 497 -0.90 -13.61 -4.61
C LEU A 497 -1.19 -15.12 -4.55
N LEU A 498 -2.02 -15.58 -5.49
CA LEU A 498 -2.32 -16.98 -5.71
C LEU A 498 -1.53 -17.50 -6.91
N LEU A 499 -0.78 -18.58 -6.73
CA LEU A 499 -0.09 -19.28 -7.80
C LEU A 499 -0.91 -20.45 -8.31
N TRP A 500 -0.92 -20.61 -9.64
CA TRP A 500 -1.66 -21.68 -10.32
C TRP A 500 -0.76 -22.86 -10.68
N SER A 501 -1.31 -24.06 -10.53
CA SER A 501 -0.74 -25.27 -11.11
C SER A 501 -0.90 -25.28 -12.63
N ARG A 502 -0.22 -26.23 -13.29
CA ARG A 502 -0.41 -26.51 -14.72
C ARG A 502 -1.87 -26.85 -15.04
N ASP A 503 -2.56 -27.53 -14.13
CA ASP A 503 -3.97 -27.92 -14.25
C ASP A 503 -4.93 -26.81 -13.81
N ARG A 504 -4.44 -25.58 -13.59
CA ARG A 504 -5.22 -24.42 -13.15
C ARG A 504 -5.95 -24.66 -11.82
N LEU A 505 -5.31 -25.39 -10.92
CA LEU A 505 -5.67 -25.45 -9.50
C LEU A 505 -4.80 -24.47 -8.70
N LEU A 506 -5.27 -24.03 -7.53
CA LEU A 506 -4.53 -23.12 -6.67
C LEU A 506 -3.48 -23.90 -5.88
N GLU A 507 -2.19 -23.60 -6.06
CA GLU A 507 -1.09 -24.29 -5.38
C GLU A 507 -0.66 -23.55 -4.11
N GLU A 508 -0.49 -22.24 -4.22
CA GLU A 508 0.20 -21.47 -3.21
C GLU A 508 -0.42 -20.10 -3.03
N LEU A 509 -0.46 -19.65 -1.78
CA LEU A 509 -0.92 -18.34 -1.38
C LEU A 509 0.22 -17.61 -0.68
N LEU A 510 0.46 -16.38 -1.10
CA LEU A 510 1.55 -15.53 -0.61
C LEU A 510 0.99 -14.19 -0.10
N PRO A 511 1.55 -13.60 0.98
CA PRO A 511 1.02 -12.42 1.66
C PRO A 511 1.40 -11.08 0.96
N TYR A 512 1.52 -11.09 -0.35
CA TYR A 512 1.87 -9.92 -1.16
C TYR A 512 1.27 -10.06 -2.54
N SER A 513 1.06 -8.96 -3.27
CA SER A 513 0.30 -8.98 -4.52
C SER A 513 1.15 -9.05 -5.79
N MET A 514 2.48 -8.86 -5.71
CA MET A 514 3.36 -8.71 -6.88
C MET A 514 4.07 -10.02 -7.30
N PRO A 515 4.27 -10.26 -8.61
CA PRO A 515 4.91 -11.46 -9.11
C PRO A 515 6.37 -11.58 -8.64
N TRP A 516 6.75 -12.82 -8.40
CA TRP A 516 7.97 -13.29 -7.75
C TRP A 516 9.24 -12.91 -8.53
N LEU A 517 10.01 -11.93 -8.05
CA LEU A 517 11.41 -11.73 -8.47
C LEU A 517 12.33 -12.62 -7.61
N PRO A 518 13.32 -13.32 -8.20
CA PRO A 518 14.31 -14.09 -7.43
C PRO A 518 14.98 -13.20 -6.36
N GLY A 519 14.95 -13.64 -5.09
CA GLY A 519 15.51 -12.89 -3.96
C GLY A 519 14.52 -12.03 -3.16
N MET A 520 13.23 -11.95 -3.56
CA MET A 520 12.20 -11.28 -2.75
C MET A 520 11.73 -12.10 -1.54
N ALA A 521 12.00 -13.42 -1.51
CA ALA A 521 11.65 -14.28 -0.38
C ALA A 521 12.21 -13.68 0.92
N SER A 522 13.52 -13.35 0.96
CA SER A 522 14.20 -12.79 2.14
C SER A 522 13.60 -11.48 2.67
N ARG A 523 12.92 -10.69 1.84
CA ARG A 523 12.29 -9.42 2.23
C ARG A 523 11.02 -9.61 3.05
N TYR A 524 10.34 -10.74 2.90
CA TYR A 524 9.13 -11.07 3.66
C TYR A 524 9.37 -12.12 4.75
N LEU A 525 10.57 -12.72 4.81
CA LEU A 525 11.01 -13.58 5.92
C LEU A 525 11.13 -12.83 7.26
N GLY A 526 11.19 -11.48 7.24
CA GLY A 526 11.29 -10.63 8.43
C GLY A 526 9.96 -10.01 8.91
N GLY A 527 8.83 -10.32 8.27
CA GLY A 527 7.53 -9.83 8.74
C GLY A 527 7.17 -10.43 10.11
N PRO A 528 6.49 -9.68 11.00
CA PRO A 528 6.07 -10.21 12.29
C PRO A 528 5.28 -11.50 12.07
N THR A 529 5.68 -12.57 12.76
CA THR A 529 4.87 -13.77 12.86
C THR A 529 3.59 -13.36 13.56
N ILE A 530 2.55 -13.09 12.78
CA ILE A 530 1.21 -12.87 13.32
C ILE A 530 0.90 -14.11 14.14
N GLN A 531 0.48 -13.94 15.40
CA GLN A 531 0.15 -15.05 16.29
C GLN A 531 -0.83 -15.97 15.56
N VAL A 532 -0.31 -17.12 15.10
CA VAL A 532 -1.10 -18.08 14.36
C VAL A 532 -1.85 -18.93 15.40
N PRO A 533 -3.16 -19.17 15.23
CA PRO A 533 -3.92 -19.97 16.18
C PRO A 533 -3.39 -21.41 16.27
N PRO A 534 -3.76 -22.17 17.32
CA PRO A 534 -3.47 -23.59 17.40
C PRO A 534 -4.01 -24.36 16.18
N THR A 535 -3.27 -25.37 15.73
CA THR A 535 -3.65 -26.18 14.57
C THR A 535 -4.82 -27.10 14.91
N HIS A 536 -5.74 -27.33 13.96
CA HIS A 536 -6.91 -28.20 14.14
C HIS A 536 -6.59 -29.69 13.94
N VAL A 537 -5.33 -30.02 13.61
CA VAL A 537 -4.88 -31.37 13.27
C VAL A 537 -3.71 -31.75 14.17
N ALA A 538 -3.69 -33.01 14.61
CA ALA A 538 -2.55 -33.58 15.29
C ALA A 538 -1.36 -33.66 14.34
N LEU A 539 -0.25 -33.03 14.72
CA LEU A 539 0.99 -33.06 13.95
C LEU A 539 1.89 -34.19 14.46
N ASP A 540 2.44 -34.96 13.52
CA ASP A 540 3.51 -35.92 13.82
C ASP A 540 4.78 -35.17 14.32
N PRO A 541 5.75 -35.86 14.93
CA PRO A 541 6.93 -35.21 15.51
C PRO A 541 7.72 -34.33 14.53
N VAL A 542 7.81 -34.71 13.24
CA VAL A 542 8.52 -33.92 12.23
C VAL A 542 7.70 -32.70 11.84
N ALA A 543 6.40 -32.88 11.55
CA ALA A 543 5.49 -31.78 11.23
C ALA A 543 5.39 -30.76 12.38
N LYS A 544 5.38 -31.22 13.63
CA LYS A 544 5.39 -30.35 14.82
C LYS A 544 6.64 -29.49 14.87
N LEU A 545 7.82 -30.07 14.61
CA LEU A 545 9.08 -29.34 14.59
C LEU A 545 9.16 -28.32 13.44
N LEU A 546 8.70 -28.70 12.24
CA LEU A 546 8.59 -27.79 11.10
C LEU A 546 7.65 -26.61 11.42
N PHE A 547 6.56 -26.87 12.14
CA PHE A 547 5.59 -25.86 12.54
C PHE A 547 6.10 -24.90 13.63
N THR A 548 6.75 -25.42 14.68
CA THR A 548 7.20 -24.59 15.82
C THR A 548 8.45 -23.77 15.50
N THR A 549 9.24 -24.18 14.52
CA THR A 549 10.50 -23.51 14.14
C THR A 549 10.27 -22.46 13.05
N SER A 550 9.04 -21.97 12.87
CA SER A 550 8.51 -21.11 11.78
C SER A 550 9.16 -19.71 11.64
N ARG A 551 10.50 -19.65 11.58
CA ARG A 551 11.35 -18.45 11.45
C ARG A 551 11.09 -17.64 10.18
N ASN A 552 10.42 -18.26 9.22
CA ASN A 552 10.23 -17.78 7.85
C ASN A 552 8.76 -17.46 7.53
N GLY A 553 7.89 -17.48 8.54
CA GLY A 553 6.46 -17.23 8.40
C GLY A 553 5.64 -18.48 8.01
N LEU A 554 4.32 -18.31 8.01
CA LEU A 554 3.38 -19.42 7.86
C LEU A 554 3.36 -20.02 6.45
N THR A 555 3.56 -19.21 5.41
CA THR A 555 3.63 -19.69 4.02
C THR A 555 4.82 -20.60 3.79
N PHE A 556 5.97 -20.27 4.37
CA PHE A 556 7.16 -21.10 4.29
C PHE A 556 7.00 -22.40 5.09
N THR A 557 6.39 -22.28 6.28
CA THR A 557 5.99 -23.44 7.09
C THR A 557 5.07 -24.37 6.30
N ALA A 558 4.12 -23.80 5.55
CA ALA A 558 3.21 -24.57 4.70
C ALA A 558 3.94 -25.28 3.55
N ARG A 559 4.99 -24.68 2.95
CA ARG A 559 5.86 -25.38 1.99
C ARG A 559 6.55 -26.58 2.62
N ALA A 560 7.19 -26.38 3.78
CA ALA A 560 7.88 -27.47 4.47
C ALA A 560 6.93 -28.61 4.88
N LEU A 561 5.72 -28.28 5.31
CA LEU A 561 4.69 -29.27 5.64
C LEU A 561 4.13 -29.97 4.40
N ALA A 562 3.89 -29.25 3.30
CA ALA A 562 3.49 -29.86 2.04
C ALA A 562 4.57 -30.84 1.53
N ALA A 563 5.84 -30.45 1.65
CA ALA A 563 6.98 -31.32 1.33
C ALA A 563 7.01 -32.59 2.18
N TRP A 564 6.82 -32.46 3.48
CA TRP A 564 6.81 -33.60 4.38
C TRP A 564 5.61 -34.53 4.11
N TRP A 565 4.41 -33.97 3.95
CA TRP A 565 3.18 -34.77 3.82
C TRP A 565 2.99 -35.46 2.48
N ARG A 566 3.69 -35.05 1.43
CA ARG A 566 3.66 -35.75 0.14
C ARG A 566 4.56 -36.97 0.06
N LEU A 567 5.34 -37.25 1.12
CA LEU A 567 6.17 -38.45 1.17
C LEU A 567 5.26 -39.69 1.23
N PRO A 568 5.47 -40.69 0.36
CA PRO A 568 4.60 -41.86 0.30
C PRO A 568 4.74 -42.78 1.52
N ASP A 569 5.92 -42.80 2.15
CA ASP A 569 6.23 -43.62 3.32
C ASP A 569 7.18 -42.85 4.27
N PRO A 570 6.64 -41.95 5.12
CA PRO A 570 7.44 -41.22 6.08
C PRO A 570 7.95 -42.10 7.24
N ASP A 571 7.35 -43.26 7.50
CA ASP A 571 7.69 -44.12 8.63
C ASP A 571 9.06 -44.79 8.44
N ASP A 572 9.39 -45.22 7.22
CA ASP A 572 10.74 -45.71 6.87
C ASP A 572 11.81 -44.63 7.11
N LEU A 573 11.49 -43.36 6.91
CA LEU A 573 12.44 -42.27 7.17
C LEU A 573 12.60 -41.98 8.66
N VAL A 574 11.51 -42.03 9.43
CA VAL A 574 11.52 -41.80 10.89
C VAL A 574 12.26 -42.91 11.63
N THR A 575 12.25 -44.15 11.12
CA THR A 575 13.05 -45.24 11.70
C THR A 575 14.56 -45.07 11.45
N ARG A 576 14.94 -44.41 10.35
CA ARG A 576 16.34 -44.22 9.94
C ARG A 576 16.97 -42.95 10.48
N PHE A 577 16.19 -41.89 10.68
CA PHE A 577 16.69 -40.58 11.10
C PHE A 577 15.83 -39.98 12.22
N PRO A 578 16.44 -39.31 13.22
CA PRO A 578 15.68 -38.61 14.25
C PRO A 578 14.75 -37.53 13.66
N PRO A 579 13.56 -37.28 14.24
CA PRO A 579 12.62 -36.28 13.72
C PRO A 579 13.22 -34.87 13.53
N ARG A 580 14.15 -34.46 14.39
CA ARG A 580 14.85 -33.17 14.27
C ARG A 580 15.77 -33.11 13.04
N VAL A 581 16.41 -34.22 12.68
CA VAL A 581 17.26 -34.31 11.48
C VAL A 581 16.40 -34.24 10.22
N LEU A 582 15.26 -34.93 10.22
CA LEU A 582 14.30 -34.88 9.10
C LEU A 582 13.71 -33.48 8.93
N ALA A 583 13.23 -32.85 10.01
CA ALA A 583 12.68 -31.50 9.97
C ALA A 583 13.73 -30.47 9.48
N ALA A 584 14.96 -30.54 10.00
CA ALA A 584 16.05 -29.67 9.56
C ALA A 584 16.41 -29.85 8.08
N SER A 585 16.40 -31.10 7.61
CA SER A 585 16.71 -31.43 6.22
C SER A 585 15.62 -30.95 5.26
N VAL A 586 14.34 -31.11 5.63
CA VAL A 586 13.19 -30.63 4.84
C VAL A 586 13.18 -29.09 4.79
N ASP A 587 13.27 -28.41 5.94
CA ASP A 587 13.32 -26.94 6.00
C ASP A 587 14.46 -26.40 5.11
N ARG A 588 15.66 -26.95 5.28
CA ARG A 588 16.82 -26.55 4.48
C ARG A 588 16.59 -26.76 2.99
N ALA A 589 16.09 -27.93 2.57
CA ALA A 589 15.91 -28.24 1.16
C ALA A 589 14.86 -27.32 0.52
N VAL A 590 13.74 -27.09 1.20
CA VAL A 590 12.71 -26.13 0.77
C VAL A 590 13.32 -24.73 0.68
N ARG A 591 14.16 -24.29 1.62
CA ARG A 591 14.78 -22.95 1.60
C ARG A 591 15.72 -22.78 0.42
N TYR A 592 16.55 -23.80 0.20
CA TYR A 592 17.50 -23.87 -0.88
C TYR A 592 16.79 -23.73 -2.24
N TRP A 593 15.79 -24.56 -2.51
CA TRP A 593 15.05 -24.55 -3.78
C TRP A 593 14.08 -23.37 -3.93
N SER A 594 13.67 -22.77 -2.81
CA SER A 594 12.90 -21.52 -2.79
C SER A 594 13.77 -20.28 -2.96
N ARG A 595 15.11 -20.41 -3.04
CA ARG A 595 16.06 -19.29 -3.01
C ARG A 595 15.81 -18.34 -1.82
N ALA A 596 15.28 -18.87 -0.72
CA ALA A 596 15.12 -18.17 0.53
C ALA A 596 16.47 -18.23 1.26
N GLY A 597 17.08 -17.08 1.54
CA GLY A 597 18.48 -16.98 2.00
C GLY A 597 18.83 -17.86 3.21
N GLN A 598 20.14 -18.09 3.40
CA GLN A 598 20.70 -18.89 4.51
C GLN A 598 20.16 -20.34 4.59
N ALA A 599 20.35 -21.12 3.51
CA ALA A 599 20.03 -22.55 3.47
C ALA A 599 21.26 -23.44 3.74
N THR A 600 22.15 -23.01 4.65
CA THR A 600 23.36 -23.76 4.96
C THR A 600 23.07 -24.89 5.96
N TYR A 601 23.90 -25.94 5.93
CA TYR A 601 23.78 -27.04 6.88
C TYR A 601 23.97 -26.60 8.36
N PRO A 602 24.96 -25.74 8.71
CA PRO A 602 25.12 -25.27 10.09
C PRO A 602 23.90 -24.51 10.63
N GLU A 603 23.27 -23.69 9.80
CA GLU A 603 22.08 -22.92 10.20
C GLU A 603 20.89 -23.84 10.48
N ALA A 604 20.66 -24.84 9.64
CA ALA A 604 19.60 -25.84 9.84
C ALA A 604 19.85 -26.68 11.11
N ALA A 605 21.11 -27.12 11.32
CA ALA A 605 21.54 -27.82 12.53
C ALA A 605 21.24 -27.02 13.80
N LYS A 606 21.65 -25.74 13.81
CA LYS A 606 21.39 -24.81 14.92
C LYS A 606 19.89 -24.56 15.10
N ALA A 607 19.13 -24.46 14.01
CA ALA A 607 17.71 -24.12 14.08
C ALA A 607 16.86 -25.20 14.75
N PHE A 608 17.16 -26.46 14.47
CA PHE A 608 16.40 -27.61 14.94
C PHE A 608 17.09 -28.38 16.07
N GLY A 609 18.27 -27.93 16.52
CA GLY A 609 19.08 -28.64 17.51
C GLY A 609 19.39 -30.07 17.07
N ALA A 610 19.90 -30.21 15.83
CA ALA A 610 20.20 -31.48 15.18
C ALA A 610 21.68 -31.53 14.76
N ASP A 611 22.24 -32.74 14.66
CA ASP A 611 23.62 -32.93 14.22
C ASP A 611 23.80 -32.63 12.72
N GLN A 612 24.83 -31.84 12.38
CA GLN A 612 25.06 -31.41 11.00
C GLN A 612 25.43 -32.58 10.07
N ALA A 613 26.19 -33.56 10.55
CA ALA A 613 26.60 -34.70 9.74
C ALA A 613 25.40 -35.59 9.40
N ASP A 614 24.47 -35.77 10.33
CA ASP A 614 23.25 -36.53 10.08
C ASP A 614 22.28 -35.82 9.14
N ILE A 615 22.18 -34.48 9.19
CA ILE A 615 21.44 -33.69 8.17
C ILE A 615 22.04 -33.90 6.78
N ARG A 616 23.38 -33.93 6.67
CA ARG A 616 24.06 -34.20 5.38
C ARG A 616 23.77 -35.61 4.85
N LYS A 617 23.61 -36.61 5.73
CA LYS A 617 23.22 -37.99 5.34
C LYS A 617 21.75 -38.09 4.93
N ALA A 618 20.85 -37.43 5.65
CA ALA A 618 19.41 -37.47 5.39
C ALA A 618 19.02 -36.68 4.12
N THR A 619 19.71 -35.57 3.83
CA THR A 619 19.42 -34.71 2.67
C THR A 619 19.34 -35.45 1.33
N PRO A 620 20.33 -36.25 0.89
CA PRO A 620 20.26 -36.94 -0.40
C PRO A 620 19.14 -38.00 -0.44
N VAL A 621 18.83 -38.64 0.68
CA VAL A 621 17.70 -39.59 0.80
C VAL A 621 16.39 -38.83 0.59
N LEU A 622 16.16 -37.76 1.33
CA LEU A 622 14.97 -36.91 1.19
C LEU A 622 14.87 -36.31 -0.21
N GLN A 623 15.97 -35.85 -0.79
CA GLN A 623 15.98 -35.30 -2.15
C GLN A 623 15.57 -36.35 -3.20
N LYS A 624 15.95 -37.63 -3.02
CA LYS A 624 15.53 -38.73 -3.91
C LYS A 624 14.01 -38.95 -3.88
N HIS A 625 13.39 -38.82 -2.70
CA HIS A 625 11.95 -39.00 -2.54
C HIS A 625 11.15 -37.75 -2.94
N LEU A 626 11.61 -36.56 -2.54
CA LEU A 626 10.91 -35.30 -2.75
C LEU A 626 11.13 -34.72 -4.15
N GLN A 627 12.28 -34.98 -4.78
CA GLN A 627 12.62 -34.46 -6.11
C GLN A 627 12.48 -32.93 -6.22
N LEU A 628 12.81 -32.23 -5.13
CA LEU A 628 12.71 -30.77 -5.05
C LEU A 628 13.59 -30.12 -6.12
N ASN A 629 13.08 -29.06 -6.74
CA ASN A 629 13.79 -28.27 -7.73
C ASN A 629 13.25 -26.83 -7.74
N GLU A 630 13.75 -25.98 -8.62
CA GLU A 630 13.34 -24.56 -8.68
C GLU A 630 11.85 -24.36 -9.02
N THR A 631 11.24 -25.32 -9.70
CA THR A 631 9.82 -25.29 -10.11
C THR A 631 8.90 -26.05 -9.15
N THR A 632 9.46 -26.99 -8.38
CA THR A 632 8.78 -27.80 -7.35
C THR A 632 9.58 -27.69 -6.07
N ASN A 633 9.42 -26.58 -5.36
CA ASN A 633 10.24 -26.22 -4.20
C ASN A 633 9.60 -26.54 -2.85
N TRP A 634 8.55 -27.36 -2.85
CA TRP A 634 7.99 -28.09 -1.71
C TRP A 634 7.76 -29.54 -2.14
#